data_AF-A0A9E1WSA3-F1
#
_entry.id   AF-A0A9E1WSA3-F1
#
_cell.length_a   1.000
_cell.length_b   1.000
_cell.length_c   1.000
_cell.angle_alpha   90.00
_cell.angle_beta   90.00
_cell.angle_gamma   90.00
#
_symmetry.space_group_name_H-M   'P 1'
#
loop_
_entity.id
_entity.type
_entity.pdbx_description
1 polymer ?
#
loop_
_entity_poly.entity_id
_entity_poly.type
_entity_poly.pdbx_seq_one_letter_code
_entity_poly.pdbx_strand_id
1 'polypeptide(L)'
;LDSSSQSHTENVYYLAWAQTTNTSGPSEVYQAEKHVHNSGDCQIDHFYVGAKGDFATIGEALAVSGTGDTITVMPGTYYENIDFNGASIVMESMAGAEETIIDGGGSGSVVRMYSMESATLRGFTIQNGSSPLGGGVLINGEPIIEDCVIKDNSAQIGGGIYNLSNGSAGPSVMNTSFCNNSTSHIYGEWVDNSGNIFEDSCQGDTDCPADITGDAWVNVSDLLAVIDAWGSDDQVADINADGIVDVGDLLEVVGSWGACR
;
A
#
# COMPACT_ATOMS: atom_id res chain seq x y z
N LEU A 1 -38.29 -15.35 44.30
CA LEU A 1 -37.65 -14.10 43.86
C LEU A 1 -36.17 -14.43 43.75
N ASP A 2 -35.79 -15.04 42.64
CA ASP A 2 -34.39 -15.27 42.30
C ASP A 2 -34.02 -14.18 41.31
N SER A 3 -33.15 -13.26 41.73
CA SER A 3 -32.60 -12.23 40.86
C SER A 3 -31.10 -12.45 40.79
N SER A 4 -30.67 -13.17 39.77
CA SER A 4 -29.28 -13.18 39.35
C SER A 4 -28.97 -11.84 38.69
N SER A 5 -28.06 -11.06 39.28
CA SER A 5 -27.47 -9.91 38.60
C SER A 5 -26.43 -10.41 37.61
N GLN A 6 -26.74 -10.38 36.32
CA GLN A 6 -25.71 -10.46 35.28
C GLN A 6 -25.07 -9.07 35.16
N SER A 7 -23.75 -8.99 35.34
CA SER A 7 -23.00 -7.81 34.95
C SER A 7 -22.94 -7.77 33.41
N HIS A 8 -23.76 -6.92 32.79
CA HIS A 8 -23.60 -6.57 31.38
C HIS A 8 -22.31 -5.76 31.22
N THR A 9 -21.21 -6.43 30.94
CA THR A 9 -19.95 -5.78 30.55
C THR A 9 -19.98 -5.29 29.10
N GLU A 10 -21.06 -5.56 28.36
CA GLU A 10 -21.26 -5.14 26.95
C GLU A 10 -21.44 -3.62 26.76
N ASN A 11 -21.39 -2.84 27.84
CA ASN A 11 -21.55 -1.39 27.81
C ASN A 11 -20.55 -0.67 28.73
N VAL A 12 -19.31 -1.16 28.84
CA VAL A 12 -18.29 -0.40 29.57
C VAL A 12 -17.59 0.58 28.65
N TYR A 13 -17.93 1.85 28.81
CA TYR A 13 -17.29 2.97 28.14
C TYR A 13 -16.03 3.37 28.90
N TYR A 14 -14.87 3.27 28.25
CA TYR A 14 -13.64 3.85 28.77
C TYR A 14 -13.23 5.01 27.87
N LEU A 15 -13.07 6.19 28.46
CA LEU A 15 -12.38 7.32 27.83
C LEU A 15 -10.93 7.25 28.31
N ALA A 16 -10.04 6.79 27.43
CA ALA A 16 -8.60 6.86 27.69
C ALA A 16 -8.07 8.20 27.16
N TRP A 17 -7.42 8.98 28.03
CA TRP A 17 -6.75 10.22 27.66
C TRP A 17 -5.25 10.02 27.87
N ALA A 18 -4.45 10.17 26.82
CA ALA A 18 -3.01 10.30 26.96
C ALA A 18 -2.65 11.79 26.89
N GLN A 19 -2.07 12.32 27.96
CA GLN A 19 -1.38 13.62 27.93
C GLN A 19 0.12 13.37 27.95
N THR A 20 0.86 14.11 27.12
CA THR A 20 2.30 14.26 27.34
C THR A 20 2.50 15.03 28.65
N THR A 21 3.42 14.56 29.50
CA THR A 21 3.77 15.29 30.72
C THR A 21 4.37 16.63 30.33
N ASN A 22 3.68 17.74 30.65
CA ASN A 22 4.16 19.13 30.74
C ASN A 22 3.76 20.15 29.65
N THR A 23 2.55 20.12 29.08
CA THR A 23 2.01 21.32 28.39
C THR A 23 0.58 21.63 28.81
N SER A 24 0.37 22.85 29.32
CA SER A 24 -0.94 23.44 29.59
C SER A 24 -1.42 24.20 28.35
N GLY A 25 -2.09 23.50 27.44
CA GLY A 25 -2.77 24.04 26.26
C GLY A 25 -3.61 22.95 25.61
N PRO A 26 -4.66 23.26 24.82
CA PRO A 26 -5.42 22.24 24.12
C PRO A 26 -4.50 21.59 23.08
N SER A 27 -4.01 20.38 23.38
CA SER A 27 -3.42 19.50 22.39
C SER A 27 -4.46 19.23 21.30
N GLU A 28 -4.03 19.19 20.04
CA GLU A 28 -4.89 18.82 18.91
C GLU A 28 -5.69 17.57 19.24
N VAL A 29 -7.00 17.68 19.14
CA VAL A 29 -7.94 16.59 19.36
C VAL A 29 -7.90 15.73 18.11
N TYR A 30 -7.16 14.63 18.15
CA TYR A 30 -7.43 13.52 17.23
C TYR A 30 -8.73 12.89 17.72
N GLN A 31 -9.82 13.12 16.99
CA GLN A 31 -11.03 12.32 17.17
C GLN A 31 -10.66 10.90 16.77
N ALA A 32 -10.51 10.00 17.75
CA ALA A 32 -10.65 8.58 17.48
C ALA A 32 -12.14 8.36 17.20
N GLU A 33 -12.51 8.27 15.93
CA GLU A 33 -13.84 7.81 15.59
C GLU A 33 -13.98 6.37 16.09
N LYS A 34 -15.07 6.17 16.82
CA LYS A 34 -15.35 4.98 17.60
C LYS A 34 -15.82 3.89 16.65
N HIS A 35 -14.94 2.99 16.23
CA HIS A 35 -15.38 1.76 15.59
C HIS A 35 -15.61 0.70 16.66
N VAL A 36 -16.88 0.35 16.86
CA VAL A 36 -17.30 -0.68 17.80
C VAL A 36 -16.99 -2.02 17.15
N HIS A 37 -16.02 -2.75 17.67
CA HIS A 37 -15.90 -4.17 17.33
C HIS A 37 -17.15 -4.91 17.83
N ASN A 38 -18.03 -5.30 16.91
CA ASN A 38 -19.10 -6.23 17.18
C ASN A 38 -19.08 -7.31 16.10
N SER A 39 -18.62 -8.50 16.47
CA SER A 39 -18.67 -9.73 15.69
C SER A 39 -20.12 -10.21 15.46
N GLY A 40 -21.00 -9.34 14.95
CA GLY A 40 -22.43 -9.56 14.84
C GLY A 40 -23.29 -8.34 14.46
N ASP A 41 -22.73 -7.18 14.12
CA ASP A 41 -23.53 -6.15 13.45
C ASP A 41 -23.28 -6.15 11.94
N CYS A 42 -24.33 -5.91 11.16
CA CYS A 42 -24.26 -5.85 9.69
C CYS A 42 -23.89 -4.44 9.22
N GLN A 43 -23.11 -3.67 9.98
CA GLN A 43 -22.62 -2.37 9.54
C GLN A 43 -21.28 -2.56 8.83
N ILE A 44 -21.08 -1.76 7.79
CA ILE A 44 -19.80 -1.62 7.12
C ILE A 44 -19.01 -0.60 7.92
N ASP A 45 -17.86 -1.02 8.45
CA ASP A 45 -16.92 -0.18 9.19
C ASP A 45 -15.84 0.40 8.28
N HIS A 46 -15.21 1.48 8.76
CA HIS A 46 -14.07 2.12 8.11
C HIS A 46 -12.96 2.31 9.13
N PHE A 47 -11.85 1.60 8.98
CA PHE A 47 -10.70 1.70 9.87
C PHE A 47 -9.55 2.49 9.24
N TYR A 48 -8.86 3.27 10.06
CA TYR A 48 -7.62 3.95 9.68
C TYR A 48 -6.40 3.26 10.30
N VAL A 49 -5.36 3.01 9.50
CA VAL A 49 -4.11 2.38 9.96
C VAL A 49 -2.95 3.35 9.87
N GLY A 50 -2.10 3.38 10.90
CA GLY A 50 -0.84 4.12 10.97
C GLY A 50 -0.70 4.90 12.29
N ALA A 51 0.32 5.77 12.41
CA ALA A 51 0.72 6.38 13.69
C ALA A 51 -0.36 7.15 14.47
N LYS A 52 -1.47 7.52 13.81
CA LYS A 52 -2.62 8.24 14.37
C LYS A 52 -3.97 7.59 14.02
N GLY A 53 -3.95 6.35 13.51
CA GLY A 53 -5.13 5.61 13.10
C GLY A 53 -5.76 4.86 14.27
N ASP A 54 -6.84 4.14 13.97
CA ASP A 54 -7.48 3.20 14.89
C ASP A 54 -6.55 2.04 15.24
N PHE A 55 -5.69 1.63 14.29
CA PHE A 55 -4.70 0.58 14.45
C PHE A 55 -3.29 1.03 14.07
N ALA A 56 -2.29 0.45 14.72
CA ALA A 56 -0.89 0.71 14.40
C ALA A 56 -0.43 -0.09 13.18
N THR A 57 -0.98 -1.30 12.99
CA THR A 57 -0.58 -2.21 11.92
C THR A 57 -1.77 -2.67 11.07
N ILE A 58 -1.49 -3.11 9.85
CA ILE A 58 -2.52 -3.57 8.91
C ILE A 58 -3.13 -4.88 9.40
N GLY A 59 -2.30 -5.78 9.95
CA GLY A 59 -2.76 -7.05 10.52
C GLY A 59 -3.75 -6.88 11.68
N GLU A 60 -3.58 -5.85 12.52
CA GLU A 60 -4.51 -5.55 13.62
C GLU A 60 -5.90 -5.12 13.11
N ALA A 61 -5.94 -4.27 12.07
CA ALA A 61 -7.19 -3.88 11.43
C ALA A 61 -7.89 -5.06 10.77
N LEU A 62 -7.14 -5.87 10.00
CA LEU A 62 -7.67 -7.09 9.36
C LEU A 62 -8.28 -8.07 10.36
N ALA A 63 -7.72 -8.18 11.57
CA ALA A 63 -8.20 -9.10 12.59
C ALA A 63 -9.61 -8.76 13.12
N VAL A 64 -10.05 -7.49 12.96
CA VAL A 64 -11.36 -7.04 13.41
C VAL A 64 -12.34 -6.77 12.26
N SER A 65 -11.85 -6.63 11.02
CA SER A 65 -12.67 -6.32 9.85
C SER A 65 -13.56 -7.49 9.42
N GLY A 66 -14.79 -7.17 9.05
CA GLY A 66 -15.75 -8.04 8.39
C GLY A 66 -15.89 -7.75 6.90
N THR A 67 -16.64 -8.59 6.19
CA THR A 67 -16.95 -8.37 4.77
C THR A 67 -17.66 -7.03 4.55
N GLY A 68 -17.17 -6.26 3.59
CA GLY A 68 -17.69 -4.95 3.20
C GLY A 68 -16.94 -3.77 3.82
N ASP A 69 -16.13 -4.00 4.86
CA ASP A 69 -15.38 -2.96 5.54
C ASP A 69 -14.32 -2.31 4.64
N THR A 70 -13.92 -1.10 5.02
CA THR A 70 -12.82 -0.38 4.40
C THR A 70 -11.67 -0.18 5.39
N ILE A 71 -10.45 -0.43 4.96
CA ILE A 71 -9.22 -0.10 5.69
C ILE A 71 -8.45 0.92 4.87
N THR A 72 -8.32 2.15 5.38
CA THR A 72 -7.46 3.18 4.79
C THR A 72 -6.14 3.26 5.55
N VAL A 73 -5.04 3.05 4.84
CA VAL A 73 -3.70 3.00 5.41
C VAL A 73 -2.97 4.31 5.13
N MET A 74 -2.50 4.98 6.18
CA MET A 74 -1.71 6.22 6.07
C MET A 74 -0.29 5.93 5.53
N PRO A 75 0.40 6.95 4.98
CA PRO A 75 1.81 6.85 4.58
C PRO A 75 2.69 6.17 5.61
N GLY A 76 3.59 5.32 5.14
CA GLY A 76 4.58 4.62 5.95
C GLY A 76 5.01 3.29 5.35
N THR A 77 6.04 2.71 5.96
CA THR A 77 6.49 1.34 5.69
C THR A 77 5.99 0.39 6.77
N TYR A 78 5.17 -0.57 6.35
CA TYR A 78 4.56 -1.59 7.18
C TYR A 78 5.32 -2.90 6.98
N TYR A 79 6.14 -3.28 7.96
CA TYR A 79 6.92 -4.53 7.94
C TYR A 79 6.05 -5.70 8.39
N GLU A 80 5.23 -6.23 7.48
CA GLU A 80 4.21 -7.22 7.78
C GLU A 80 4.03 -8.21 6.61
N ASN A 81 3.55 -9.42 6.91
CA ASN A 81 2.94 -10.30 5.92
C ASN A 81 1.43 -10.37 6.21
N ILE A 82 0.63 -9.70 5.42
CA ILE A 82 -0.81 -9.56 5.66
C ILE A 82 -1.60 -10.70 5.01
N ASP A 83 -2.66 -11.13 5.69
CA ASP A 83 -3.58 -12.17 5.22
C ASP A 83 -5.01 -11.67 5.38
N PHE A 84 -5.71 -11.53 4.26
CA PHE A 84 -7.12 -11.14 4.26
C PHE A 84 -8.00 -12.21 4.90
N ASN A 85 -7.51 -13.44 5.09
CA ASN A 85 -8.20 -14.55 5.75
C ASN A 85 -9.60 -14.83 5.16
N GLY A 86 -9.76 -14.57 3.87
CA GLY A 86 -11.02 -14.70 3.13
C GLY A 86 -11.98 -13.52 3.23
N ALA A 87 -11.65 -12.48 4.01
CA ALA A 87 -12.44 -11.26 4.12
C ALA A 87 -12.53 -10.54 2.76
N SER A 88 -13.75 -10.10 2.43
CA SER A 88 -14.04 -9.32 1.22
C SER A 88 -14.14 -7.84 1.61
N ILE A 89 -12.99 -7.19 1.74
CA ILE A 89 -12.86 -5.79 2.18
C ILE A 89 -12.22 -4.93 1.10
N VAL A 90 -12.32 -3.61 1.26
CA VAL A 90 -11.52 -2.64 0.51
C VAL A 90 -10.33 -2.22 1.37
N MET A 91 -9.11 -2.47 0.91
CA MET A 91 -7.89 -1.96 1.50
C MET A 91 -7.27 -0.94 0.56
N GLU A 92 -7.09 0.29 1.04
CA GLU A 92 -6.58 1.40 0.24
C GLU A 92 -5.52 2.20 0.96
N SER A 93 -4.54 2.69 0.23
CA SER A 93 -3.61 3.70 0.71
C SER A 93 -4.24 5.08 0.67
N MET A 94 -3.92 5.91 1.67
CA MET A 94 -4.31 7.32 1.73
C MET A 94 -3.49 8.20 0.78
N ALA A 95 -2.28 7.78 0.41
CA ALA A 95 -1.32 8.61 -0.33
C ALA A 95 -0.74 7.95 -1.59
N GLY A 96 -1.24 6.78 -1.96
CA GLY A 96 -0.75 6.00 -3.10
C GLY A 96 0.48 5.15 -2.79
N ALA A 97 0.94 4.44 -3.83
CA ALA A 97 1.96 3.40 -3.72
C ALA A 97 3.36 3.97 -3.42
N GLU A 98 3.60 5.22 -3.78
CA GLU A 98 4.84 5.95 -3.52
C GLU A 98 5.13 6.08 -2.01
N GLU A 99 4.08 6.30 -1.22
CA GLU A 99 4.19 6.69 0.19
C GLU A 99 3.75 5.58 1.15
N THR A 100 3.11 4.52 0.65
CA THR A 100 2.55 3.45 1.49
C THR A 100 3.05 2.08 1.04
N ILE A 101 3.97 1.54 1.82
CA ILE A 101 4.76 0.36 1.48
C ILE A 101 4.42 -0.77 2.44
N ILE A 102 4.08 -1.95 1.92
CA ILE A 102 4.01 -3.20 2.66
C ILE A 102 5.27 -4.00 2.33
N ASP A 103 6.12 -4.22 3.33
CA ASP A 103 7.42 -4.85 3.19
C ASP A 103 7.43 -6.22 3.90
N GLY A 104 7.57 -7.30 3.12
CA GLY A 104 7.57 -8.67 3.63
C GLY A 104 8.87 -9.11 4.30
N GLY A 105 9.89 -8.25 4.39
CA GLY A 105 11.12 -8.51 5.14
C GLY A 105 11.96 -9.69 4.64
N GLY A 106 11.77 -10.13 3.40
CA GLY A 106 12.45 -11.27 2.79
C GLY A 106 11.89 -12.63 3.20
N SER A 107 10.66 -12.71 3.74
CA SER A 107 10.07 -13.98 4.16
C SER A 107 8.56 -14.04 3.94
N GLY A 108 8.09 -15.12 3.31
CA GLY A 108 6.68 -15.33 3.00
C GLY A 108 6.15 -14.43 1.89
N SER A 109 4.90 -14.67 1.50
CA SER A 109 4.14 -13.76 0.64
C SER A 109 3.84 -12.48 1.41
N VAL A 110 4.05 -11.31 0.81
CA VAL A 110 3.72 -10.02 1.44
C VAL A 110 2.21 -9.94 1.71
N VAL A 111 1.40 -10.33 0.72
CA VAL A 111 -0.06 -10.30 0.80
C VAL A 111 -0.65 -11.67 0.45
N ARG A 112 -1.62 -12.13 1.23
CA ARG A 112 -2.43 -13.32 0.93
C ARG A 112 -3.90 -12.95 0.81
N MET A 113 -4.52 -13.36 -0.30
CA MET A 113 -5.93 -13.09 -0.60
C MET A 113 -6.64 -14.39 -0.97
N TYR A 114 -7.33 -14.99 0.00
CA TYR A 114 -8.00 -16.28 -0.13
C TYR A 114 -9.53 -16.14 -0.06
N SER A 115 -10.11 -15.26 -0.89
CA SER A 115 -11.55 -15.03 -0.90
C SER A 115 -12.20 -15.53 -2.19
N MET A 116 -13.40 -16.11 -2.08
CA MET A 116 -14.25 -16.38 -3.24
C MET A 116 -15.06 -15.14 -3.65
N GLU A 117 -14.97 -14.06 -2.88
CA GLU A 117 -15.58 -12.76 -3.17
C GLU A 117 -14.48 -11.74 -3.52
N SER A 118 -14.87 -10.60 -4.10
CA SER A 118 -13.92 -9.61 -4.62
C SER A 118 -13.46 -8.61 -3.54
N ALA A 119 -12.42 -8.97 -2.80
CA ALA A 119 -11.64 -8.00 -2.02
C ALA A 119 -10.87 -7.05 -2.95
N THR A 120 -10.61 -5.81 -2.50
CA THR A 120 -9.83 -4.81 -3.25
C THR A 120 -8.57 -4.45 -2.48
N LEU A 121 -7.44 -4.39 -3.18
CA LEU A 121 -6.17 -3.86 -2.68
C LEU A 121 -5.70 -2.75 -3.62
N ARG A 122 -5.51 -1.53 -3.11
CA ARG A 122 -5.11 -0.41 -3.97
C ARG A 122 -4.14 0.60 -3.38
N GLY A 123 -3.28 1.15 -4.23
CA GLY A 123 -2.39 2.24 -3.84
C GLY A 123 -1.20 1.80 -2.99
N PHE A 124 -0.73 0.55 -3.08
CA PHE A 124 0.38 0.07 -2.25
C PHE A 124 1.60 -0.29 -3.07
N THR A 125 2.78 0.01 -2.52
CA THR A 125 4.00 -0.73 -2.89
C THR A 125 4.03 -2.04 -2.09
N ILE A 126 4.19 -3.16 -2.78
CA ILE A 126 4.25 -4.52 -2.23
C ILE A 126 5.64 -5.08 -2.55
N GLN A 127 6.49 -5.22 -1.53
CA GLN A 127 7.90 -5.53 -1.77
C GLN A 127 8.54 -6.51 -0.80
N ASN A 128 9.71 -7.00 -1.20
CA ASN A 128 10.60 -7.84 -0.40
C ASN A 128 9.92 -9.12 0.13
N GLY A 129 8.94 -9.67 -0.59
CA GLY A 129 8.40 -10.99 -0.29
C GLY A 129 9.32 -12.12 -0.76
N SER A 130 9.37 -13.22 -0.02
CA SER A 130 10.11 -14.43 -0.42
C SER A 130 9.37 -15.71 -0.03
N SER A 131 8.73 -16.33 -1.01
CA SER A 131 7.88 -17.52 -0.81
C SER A 131 8.10 -18.53 -1.93
N PRO A 132 7.94 -19.85 -1.70
CA PRO A 132 7.95 -20.80 -2.82
C PRO A 132 6.94 -20.44 -3.92
N LEU A 133 5.77 -19.92 -3.55
CA LEU A 133 4.70 -19.49 -4.46
C LEU A 133 4.25 -18.08 -4.06
N GLY A 134 4.18 -17.15 -5.02
CA GLY A 134 3.66 -15.80 -4.78
C GLY A 134 4.53 -15.01 -3.82
N GLY A 135 5.63 -14.42 -4.30
CA GLY A 135 6.51 -13.61 -3.46
C GLY A 135 5.78 -12.36 -2.95
N GLY A 136 5.22 -11.57 -3.86
CA GLY A 136 4.43 -10.38 -3.52
C GLY A 136 3.05 -10.78 -3.01
N VAL A 137 2.22 -11.30 -3.91
CA VAL A 137 0.82 -11.61 -3.64
C VAL A 137 0.52 -13.07 -3.96
N LEU A 138 -0.10 -13.76 -3.01
CA LEU A 138 -0.60 -15.12 -3.18
C LEU A 138 -2.14 -15.12 -3.14
N ILE A 139 -2.75 -15.61 -4.22
CA ILE A 139 -4.18 -15.44 -4.48
C ILE A 139 -4.87 -16.79 -4.66
N ASN A 140 -6.03 -16.95 -4.03
CA ASN A 140 -7.00 -17.98 -4.36
C ASN A 140 -8.39 -17.33 -4.39
N GLY A 141 -8.73 -16.70 -5.52
CA GLY A 141 -9.89 -15.84 -5.62
C GLY A 141 -9.90 -14.91 -6.82
N GLU A 142 -10.85 -13.97 -6.81
CA GLU A 142 -11.04 -12.92 -7.83
C GLU A 142 -10.95 -11.50 -7.22
N PRO A 143 -9.83 -11.15 -6.55
CA PRO A 143 -9.67 -9.80 -6.00
C PRO A 143 -9.40 -8.78 -7.11
N ILE A 144 -9.58 -7.50 -6.75
CA ILE A 144 -9.17 -6.36 -7.57
C ILE A 144 -7.85 -5.84 -6.99
N ILE A 145 -6.85 -5.69 -7.86
CA ILE A 145 -5.56 -5.07 -7.55
C ILE A 145 -5.41 -3.87 -8.47
N GLU A 146 -5.38 -2.67 -7.91
CA GLU A 146 -5.33 -1.43 -8.70
C GLU A 146 -4.33 -0.41 -8.13
N ASP A 147 -3.71 0.38 -9.00
CA ASP A 147 -2.80 1.47 -8.61
C ASP A 147 -1.66 1.02 -7.67
N CYS A 148 -1.14 -0.19 -7.86
CA CYS A 148 -0.10 -0.77 -7.01
C CYS A 148 1.28 -0.79 -7.69
N VAL A 149 2.32 -0.97 -6.88
CA VAL A 149 3.67 -1.32 -7.34
C VAL A 149 4.06 -2.65 -6.72
N ILE A 150 4.28 -3.66 -7.53
CA ILE A 150 4.68 -4.99 -7.06
C ILE A 150 6.14 -5.18 -7.46
N LYS A 151 7.06 -5.04 -6.50
CA LYS A 151 8.49 -5.01 -6.78
C LYS A 151 9.36 -5.81 -5.85
N ASP A 152 10.54 -6.22 -6.32
CA ASP A 152 11.58 -6.86 -5.50
C ASP A 152 11.09 -8.11 -4.75
N ASN A 153 10.12 -8.82 -5.32
CA ASN A 153 9.59 -10.04 -4.72
C ASN A 153 10.18 -11.29 -5.36
N SER A 154 10.44 -12.30 -4.54
CA SER A 154 11.04 -13.55 -4.99
C SER A 154 10.16 -14.77 -4.73
N ALA A 155 10.03 -15.61 -5.75
CA ALA A 155 9.44 -16.94 -5.62
C ALA A 155 10.05 -17.96 -6.58
N GLN A 156 9.74 -19.25 -6.34
CA GLN A 156 10.01 -20.30 -7.34
C GLN A 156 9.03 -20.22 -8.50
N ILE A 157 7.80 -19.74 -8.25
CA ILE A 157 6.76 -19.52 -9.24
C ILE A 157 5.95 -18.29 -8.84
N GLY A 158 5.78 -17.33 -9.76
CA GLY A 158 5.01 -16.10 -9.51
C GLY A 158 5.68 -15.21 -8.47
N GLY A 159 6.80 -14.57 -8.83
CA GLY A 159 7.51 -13.65 -7.95
C GLY A 159 6.63 -12.49 -7.51
N GLY A 160 5.95 -11.84 -8.45
CA GLY A 160 5.00 -10.78 -8.14
C GLY A 160 3.68 -11.34 -7.60
N ILE A 161 2.91 -12.01 -8.45
CA ILE A 161 1.62 -12.61 -8.13
C ILE A 161 1.63 -14.09 -8.49
N TYR A 162 1.09 -14.92 -7.60
CA TYR A 162 0.73 -16.31 -7.90
C TYR A 162 -0.76 -16.54 -7.62
N ASN A 163 -1.52 -16.93 -8.63
CA ASN A 163 -2.90 -17.37 -8.51
C ASN A 163 -2.98 -18.91 -8.45
N LEU A 164 -3.53 -19.45 -7.36
CA LEU A 164 -3.72 -20.89 -7.14
C LEU A 164 -4.86 -21.49 -7.97
N SER A 165 -5.85 -20.70 -8.36
CA SER A 165 -7.15 -21.24 -8.78
C SER A 165 -7.11 -21.85 -10.18
N ASN A 166 -7.60 -23.10 -10.28
CA ASN A 166 -7.86 -23.78 -11.55
C ASN A 166 -9.37 -23.70 -11.86
N GLY A 167 -9.83 -22.59 -12.43
CA GLY A 167 -11.22 -22.42 -12.89
C GLY A 167 -11.88 -21.08 -12.55
N SER A 168 -11.19 -20.21 -11.83
CA SER A 168 -11.55 -18.79 -11.66
C SER A 168 -10.86 -17.93 -12.73
N ALA A 169 -11.40 -16.75 -13.02
CA ALA A 169 -10.73 -15.76 -13.86
C ALA A 169 -9.46 -15.18 -13.21
N GLY A 170 -9.28 -15.37 -11.90
CA GLY A 170 -8.16 -14.84 -11.13
C GLY A 170 -8.31 -13.36 -10.79
N PRO A 171 -7.22 -12.70 -10.34
CA PRO A 171 -7.26 -11.29 -9.99
C PRO A 171 -7.55 -10.41 -11.22
N SER A 172 -8.33 -9.36 -11.03
CA SER A 172 -8.40 -8.24 -11.96
C SER A 172 -7.32 -7.23 -11.60
N VAL A 173 -6.40 -6.96 -12.54
CA VAL A 173 -5.26 -6.08 -12.31
C VAL A 173 -5.33 -4.87 -13.24
N MET A 174 -5.21 -3.66 -12.71
CA MET A 174 -5.11 -2.43 -13.51
C MET A 174 -4.15 -1.42 -12.90
N ASN A 175 -3.62 -0.51 -13.73
CA ASN A 175 -2.74 0.58 -13.32
C ASN A 175 -1.60 0.14 -12.37
N THR A 176 -1.12 -1.10 -12.51
CA THR A 176 -0.15 -1.69 -11.58
C THR A 176 1.18 -1.86 -12.28
N SER A 177 2.26 -1.41 -11.64
CA SER A 177 3.62 -1.60 -12.12
C SER A 177 4.26 -2.83 -11.49
N PHE A 178 5.00 -3.60 -12.30
CA PHE A 178 5.73 -4.79 -11.89
C PHE A 178 7.19 -4.69 -12.32
N CYS A 179 8.10 -4.81 -11.37
CA CYS A 179 9.54 -4.77 -11.67
C CYS A 179 10.36 -5.60 -10.66
N ASN A 180 11.56 -6.08 -11.02
CA ASN A 180 12.43 -6.87 -10.13
C ASN A 180 11.78 -8.10 -9.45
N ASN A 181 10.74 -8.70 -10.04
CA ASN A 181 10.12 -9.89 -9.47
C ASN A 181 10.79 -11.15 -10.04
N SER A 182 11.29 -12.05 -9.18
CA SER A 182 11.98 -13.25 -9.67
C SER A 182 11.01 -14.25 -10.31
N THR A 183 11.46 -14.97 -11.35
CA THR A 183 10.73 -16.01 -12.12
C THR A 183 9.62 -15.51 -13.04
N SER A 184 8.62 -14.79 -12.53
CA SER A 184 7.57 -14.15 -13.33
C SER A 184 6.85 -13.06 -12.53
N HIS A 185 6.38 -12.01 -13.20
CA HIS A 185 5.55 -10.98 -12.55
C HIS A 185 4.20 -11.53 -12.09
N ILE A 186 3.55 -12.34 -12.92
CA ILE A 186 2.28 -12.99 -12.61
C ILE A 186 2.35 -14.45 -13.07
N TYR A 187 1.80 -15.37 -12.27
CA TYR A 187 1.60 -16.76 -12.63
C TYR A 187 0.17 -17.20 -12.32
N GLY A 188 -0.47 -17.88 -13.28
CA GLY A 188 -1.88 -18.29 -13.21
C GLY A 188 -2.80 -17.41 -14.08
N GLU A 189 -4.09 -17.72 -14.09
CA GLU A 189 -5.12 -16.91 -14.78
C GLU A 189 -5.24 -15.55 -14.10
N TRP A 190 -5.45 -14.49 -14.88
CA TRP A 190 -5.72 -13.14 -14.40
C TRP A 190 -6.43 -12.32 -15.49
N VAL A 191 -7.07 -11.22 -15.09
CA VAL A 191 -7.77 -10.31 -16.00
C VAL A 191 -7.00 -9.00 -16.08
N ASP A 192 -6.55 -8.66 -17.29
CA ASP A 192 -5.91 -7.38 -17.59
C ASP A 192 -6.97 -6.30 -17.83
N ASN A 193 -7.08 -5.36 -16.90
CA ASN A 193 -7.97 -4.20 -16.99
C ASN A 193 -7.23 -2.92 -17.44
N SER A 194 -6.09 -3.07 -18.13
CA SER A 194 -5.26 -2.02 -18.73
C SER A 194 -4.48 -1.14 -17.72
N GLY A 195 -3.52 -0.37 -18.24
CA GLY A 195 -2.64 0.50 -17.43
C GLY A 195 -1.53 -0.23 -16.68
N ASN A 196 -1.41 -1.55 -16.86
CA ASN A 196 -0.35 -2.34 -16.23
C ASN A 196 0.98 -2.18 -16.96
N ILE A 197 2.06 -2.08 -16.19
CA ILE A 197 3.43 -1.91 -16.69
C ILE A 197 4.27 -3.09 -16.19
N PHE A 198 5.07 -3.69 -17.07
CA PHE A 198 5.93 -4.83 -16.76
C PHE A 198 7.35 -4.50 -17.21
N GLU A 199 8.26 -4.37 -16.25
CA GLU A 199 9.66 -4.03 -16.46
C GLU A 199 10.56 -5.07 -15.79
N ASP A 200 11.73 -5.31 -16.37
CA ASP A 200 12.70 -6.22 -15.75
C ASP A 200 13.34 -5.60 -14.49
N SER A 201 13.51 -4.26 -14.49
CA SER A 201 14.20 -3.49 -13.45
C SER A 201 13.31 -2.37 -12.91
N CYS A 202 13.35 -2.13 -11.60
CA CYS A 202 12.69 -0.97 -10.98
C CYS A 202 13.54 0.30 -11.01
N GLN A 203 14.77 0.23 -11.52
CA GLN A 203 15.52 1.44 -11.81
C GLN A 203 14.88 2.03 -13.05
N GLY A 204 14.35 3.26 -12.92
CA GLY A 204 13.55 3.94 -13.92
C GLY A 204 14.16 3.88 -15.31
N ASP A 205 13.29 4.01 -16.32
CA ASP A 205 13.75 4.14 -17.69
C ASP A 205 14.84 5.21 -17.76
N THR A 206 15.98 4.88 -18.36
CA THR A 206 17.02 5.85 -18.72
C THR A 206 16.47 7.00 -19.60
N ASP A 207 15.25 6.84 -20.12
CA ASP A 207 14.47 7.85 -20.85
C ASP A 207 13.48 8.66 -19.96
N CYS A 208 13.65 8.68 -18.63
CA CYS A 208 12.89 9.55 -17.70
C CYS A 208 13.78 10.64 -17.07
N PRO A 209 14.16 11.71 -17.81
CA PRO A 209 15.09 12.72 -17.31
C PRO A 209 14.67 13.43 -16.01
N ALA A 210 13.38 13.41 -15.71
CA ALA A 210 12.81 14.05 -14.53
C ALA A 210 12.85 13.18 -13.25
N ASP A 211 13.11 11.87 -13.36
CA ASP A 211 13.40 10.99 -12.20
C ASP A 211 14.90 11.04 -11.92
N ILE A 212 15.29 12.09 -11.20
CA ILE A 212 16.69 12.35 -10.89
C ILE A 212 17.15 11.59 -9.65
N THR A 213 16.22 11.03 -8.87
CA THR A 213 16.52 10.17 -7.73
C THR A 213 16.70 8.70 -8.11
N GLY A 214 16.22 8.31 -9.29
CA GLY A 214 16.35 6.98 -9.88
C GLY A 214 15.45 5.93 -9.22
N ASP A 215 14.35 6.35 -8.60
CA ASP A 215 13.42 5.48 -7.89
C ASP A 215 12.21 5.02 -8.74
N ALA A 216 12.24 5.37 -10.03
CA ALA A 216 11.21 5.16 -11.06
C ALA A 216 9.96 6.02 -10.90
N TRP A 217 10.00 7.04 -10.04
CA TRP A 217 8.92 8.00 -9.86
C TRP A 217 9.44 9.41 -10.04
N VAL A 218 8.67 10.25 -10.75
CA VAL A 218 8.86 11.69 -10.75
C VAL A 218 7.91 12.26 -9.69
N ASN A 219 8.45 12.56 -8.51
CA ASN A 219 7.64 12.99 -7.38
C ASN A 219 8.32 14.11 -6.55
N VAL A 220 7.88 14.24 -5.29
CA VAL A 220 8.40 15.28 -4.39
C VAL A 220 9.89 15.12 -4.12
N SER A 221 10.43 13.90 -4.18
CA SER A 221 11.85 13.62 -3.99
C SER A 221 12.68 14.24 -5.11
N ASP A 222 12.25 14.11 -6.38
CA ASP A 222 12.90 14.72 -7.54
C ASP A 222 12.78 16.25 -7.51
N LEU A 223 11.59 16.74 -7.13
CA LEU A 223 11.38 18.17 -6.96
C LEU A 223 12.34 18.76 -5.93
N LEU A 224 12.52 18.08 -4.79
CA LEU A 224 13.46 18.51 -3.75
C LEU A 224 14.90 18.43 -4.21
N ALA A 225 15.27 17.43 -5.02
CA ALA A 225 16.61 17.30 -5.58
C ALA A 225 16.93 18.43 -6.58
N VAL A 226 15.97 18.86 -7.42
CA VAL A 226 16.13 20.06 -8.27
C VAL A 226 16.31 21.34 -7.43
N ILE A 227 15.53 21.49 -6.36
CA ILE A 227 15.63 22.66 -5.47
C ILE A 227 16.97 22.68 -4.72
N ASP A 228 17.52 21.54 -4.33
CA ASP A 228 18.82 21.45 -3.63
C ASP A 228 19.99 21.87 -4.54
N ALA A 229 19.88 21.60 -5.85
CA ALA A 229 20.88 21.95 -6.86
C ALA A 229 20.68 23.35 -7.48
N TRP A 230 19.75 24.16 -6.98
CA TRP A 230 19.32 25.41 -7.63
C TRP A 230 20.47 26.39 -7.92
N GLY A 231 20.58 26.82 -9.18
CA GLY A 231 21.60 27.73 -9.67
C GLY A 231 22.99 27.11 -9.86
N SER A 232 23.11 25.78 -9.78
CA SER A 232 24.34 25.04 -10.07
C SER A 232 24.42 24.59 -11.53
N ASP A 233 25.54 23.96 -11.91
CA ASP A 233 25.77 23.27 -13.18
C ASP A 233 25.69 21.74 -13.05
N ASP A 234 24.93 21.25 -12.05
CA ASP A 234 24.74 19.82 -11.81
C ASP A 234 24.02 19.17 -13.00
N GLN A 235 24.71 18.24 -13.66
CA GLN A 235 24.23 17.60 -14.89
C GLN A 235 23.03 16.66 -14.68
N VAL A 236 22.78 16.22 -13.45
CA VAL A 236 21.64 15.35 -13.14
C VAL A 236 20.40 16.19 -12.89
N ALA A 237 20.54 17.34 -12.21
CA ALA A 237 19.43 18.25 -11.94
C ALA A 237 19.16 19.27 -13.08
N ASP A 238 20.10 19.47 -14.01
CA ASP A 238 19.94 20.22 -15.28
C ASP A 238 19.24 19.33 -16.31
N ILE A 239 17.95 19.11 -16.09
CA ILE A 239 17.08 18.18 -16.85
C ILE A 239 16.93 18.64 -18.30
N ASN A 240 16.87 19.94 -18.55
CA ASN A 240 16.73 20.48 -19.91
C ASN A 240 18.09 20.70 -20.63
N ALA A 241 19.19 20.48 -19.93
CA ALA A 241 20.57 20.58 -20.40
C ALA A 241 20.96 21.96 -20.95
N ASP A 242 20.45 23.05 -20.35
CA ASP A 242 20.79 24.43 -20.73
C ASP A 242 22.01 24.99 -19.96
N GLY A 243 22.53 24.22 -19.01
CA GLY A 243 23.75 24.49 -18.26
C GLY A 243 23.52 25.20 -16.92
N ILE A 244 22.28 25.38 -16.47
CA ILE A 244 21.96 25.88 -15.14
C ILE A 244 20.69 25.23 -14.59
N VAL A 245 20.74 24.77 -13.34
CA VAL A 245 19.54 24.28 -12.65
C VAL A 245 18.64 25.47 -12.27
N ASP A 246 17.50 25.62 -12.93
CA ASP A 246 16.55 26.70 -12.63
C ASP A 246 15.07 26.31 -12.77
N VAL A 247 14.22 27.32 -13.00
CA VAL A 247 12.77 27.11 -13.16
C VAL A 247 12.44 26.23 -14.37
N GLY A 248 13.29 26.20 -15.39
CA GLY A 248 13.16 25.32 -16.54
C GLY A 248 13.13 23.85 -16.12
N ASP A 249 14.11 23.41 -15.33
CA ASP A 249 14.22 22.02 -14.87
C ASP A 249 13.10 21.65 -13.91
N LEU A 250 12.73 22.57 -13.03
CA LEU A 250 11.58 22.37 -12.14
C LEU A 250 10.29 22.10 -12.93
N LEU A 251 10.09 22.79 -14.06
CA LEU A 251 8.91 22.58 -14.91
C LEU A 251 8.95 21.22 -15.62
N GLU A 252 10.13 20.65 -15.90
CA GLU A 252 10.25 19.29 -16.43
C GLU A 252 9.81 18.24 -15.41
N VAL A 253 10.18 18.41 -14.13
CA VAL A 253 9.70 17.56 -13.02
C VAL A 253 8.19 17.64 -12.87
N VAL A 254 7.64 18.86 -12.79
CA VAL A 254 6.19 19.04 -12.63
C VAL A 254 5.42 18.55 -13.86
N GLY A 255 5.99 18.68 -15.05
CA GLY A 255 5.40 18.22 -16.31
C GLY A 255 5.36 16.70 -16.46
N SER A 256 6.26 15.99 -15.77
CA SER A 256 6.45 14.55 -15.87
C SER A 256 5.99 13.77 -14.62
N TRP A 257 5.23 14.40 -13.72
CA TRP A 257 4.84 13.84 -12.43
C TRP A 257 4.17 12.45 -12.52
N GLY A 258 4.61 11.53 -11.67
CA GLY A 258 4.15 10.14 -11.57
C GLY A 258 5.22 9.13 -11.99
N ALA A 259 4.81 7.87 -12.14
CA ALA A 259 5.73 6.80 -12.57
C ALA A 259 6.33 7.11 -13.94
N CYS A 260 7.62 6.83 -14.10
CA CYS A 260 8.28 6.81 -15.40
C CYS A 260 7.61 5.75 -16.30
N ARG A 261 7.37 6.08 -17.58
CA ARG A 261 6.57 5.29 -18.53
C ARG A 261 7.29 5.05 -19.84
#